data_AF-A0A7X4IZZ4-F1
#
_entry.id   AF-A0A7X4IZZ4-F1
#
_cell.length_a   1.000
_cell.length_b   1.000
_cell.length_c   1.000
_cell.angle_alpha   90.00
_cell.angle_beta   90.00
_cell.angle_gamma   90.00
#
_symmetry.space_group_name_H-M   'P 1'
#
loop_
_entity.id
_entity.type
_entity.pdbx_description
1 polymer ?
#
loop_
_entity_poly.entity_id
_entity_poly.type
_entity_poly.pdbx_seq_one_letter_code
_entity_poly.pdbx_strand_id
1 'polypeptide(L)'
;MGRRRTGAGFRAAAPAADGEADHRIRGCPSGCVLAAAGRQYRFDSGGLAAVRPAIGAGGFGFRRGRCRRRLSHRRPGGGREADAGGRDPATDSGGRARPGRTRRVLRSACDRRQMSVIRLGAVEYLNARPLVHGLEARSDLFSIQYDVPARVASLLHSGRIDLALIPSIEYLRGTHYRVVPDIAVASDGPVASVALFTTRPPTAVRSIAVDASSRTAAALLRILCAQSFDIEPQLHAMPPDLPTMLKRCDAALLIGDVALFTEHETVVDLDKIDLGEEWMALANLPFIWAFWAGRPDVVTPAHIDALREARAAGLAALDEIASAHGPKDEEQAEIARAYLQENVQFAMNEEGRAGLKRFYAEAVDLDLVPETHAVRYFES
;
A
#
# COMPACT_ATOMS: atom_id res chain seq x y z
N MET A 1 -48.82 8.93 -63.22
CA MET A 1 -47.52 8.76 -62.53
C MET A 1 -47.13 10.07 -61.87
N GLY A 2 -46.43 10.01 -60.74
CA GLY A 2 -46.48 11.05 -59.70
C GLY A 2 -45.69 12.35 -59.88
N ARG A 3 -45.92 13.27 -58.93
CA ARG A 3 -44.91 14.01 -58.13
C ARG A 3 -45.61 14.69 -56.94
N ARG A 4 -44.95 14.74 -55.78
CA ARG A 4 -45.49 15.33 -54.52
C ARG A 4 -45.13 16.82 -54.41
N ARG A 5 -45.93 17.58 -53.65
CA ARG A 5 -45.78 19.02 -53.38
C ARG A 5 -45.05 19.33 -52.06
N THR A 6 -44.56 20.56 -51.95
CA THR A 6 -43.75 21.15 -50.87
C THR A 6 -44.46 22.29 -50.14
N GLY A 7 -44.04 22.57 -48.88
CA GLY A 7 -44.24 23.81 -48.10
C GLY A 7 -43.25 23.78 -46.92
N ALA A 8 -42.44 24.80 -46.58
CA ALA A 8 -42.75 26.18 -46.13
C ALA A 8 -43.46 26.20 -44.74
N GLY A 9 -43.09 27.01 -43.74
CA GLY A 9 -41.97 27.96 -43.57
C GLY A 9 -42.31 29.13 -42.61
N PHE A 10 -41.29 29.72 -41.95
CA PHE A 10 -41.26 31.04 -41.26
C PHE A 10 -41.64 31.23 -39.76
N ARG A 11 -41.11 32.35 -39.19
CA ARG A 11 -41.01 32.78 -37.77
C ARG A 11 -41.55 34.23 -37.55
N ALA A 12 -42.12 34.52 -36.37
CA ALA A 12 -42.39 35.84 -35.71
C ALA A 12 -43.00 35.59 -34.29
N ALA A 13 -43.12 36.51 -33.29
CA ALA A 13 -42.42 37.74 -32.86
C ALA A 13 -42.82 38.05 -31.36
N ALA A 14 -42.45 39.22 -30.78
CA ALA A 14 -42.79 39.64 -29.38
C ALA A 14 -44.02 40.61 -29.30
N PRO A 15 -44.56 40.99 -28.10
CA PRO A 15 -43.99 42.06 -27.24
C PRO A 15 -44.21 41.86 -25.69
N ALA A 16 -44.20 42.94 -24.87
CA ALA A 16 -44.01 42.94 -23.40
C ALA A 16 -44.94 43.89 -22.58
N ALA A 17 -44.76 43.88 -21.24
CA ALA A 17 -45.04 44.92 -20.21
C ALA A 17 -46.27 44.85 -19.26
N ASP A 18 -45.95 44.98 -17.95
CA ASP A 18 -46.59 45.62 -16.78
C ASP A 18 -48.03 45.31 -16.25
N GLY A 19 -48.15 45.28 -14.91
CA GLY A 19 -49.43 45.25 -14.17
C GLY A 19 -49.29 44.95 -12.65
N GLU A 20 -49.61 45.92 -11.79
CA GLU A 20 -49.46 45.90 -10.32
C GLU A 20 -50.81 45.71 -9.59
N ALA A 21 -50.86 44.98 -8.45
CA ALA A 21 -51.99 45.01 -7.51
C ALA A 21 -51.65 44.49 -6.08
N ASP A 22 -51.93 45.32 -5.05
CA ASP A 22 -51.85 45.01 -3.61
C ASP A 22 -53.24 44.68 -3.03
N HIS A 23 -53.35 43.64 -2.18
CA HIS A 23 -54.47 43.49 -1.22
C HIS A 23 -54.08 42.82 0.11
N ARG A 24 -53.78 43.69 1.10
CA ARG A 24 -53.95 43.57 2.57
C ARG A 24 -54.92 42.48 3.10
N ILE A 25 -54.62 41.88 4.28
CA ILE A 25 -55.33 42.08 5.59
C ILE A 25 -55.00 41.02 6.70
N ARG A 26 -54.62 41.51 7.90
CA ARG A 26 -54.69 40.93 9.29
C ARG A 26 -54.00 39.59 9.67
N GLY A 27 -53.13 39.69 10.70
CA GLY A 27 -53.50 39.20 12.05
C GLY A 27 -52.77 37.98 12.64
N CYS A 28 -51.91 38.22 13.65
CA CYS A 28 -51.35 37.27 14.64
C CYS A 28 -52.42 36.38 15.35
N PRO A 29 -52.07 35.28 16.09
CA PRO A 29 -50.79 35.06 16.79
C PRO A 29 -50.20 33.61 16.84
N SER A 30 -49.07 33.48 17.54
CA SER A 30 -48.59 32.32 18.33
C SER A 30 -47.81 31.17 17.66
N GLY A 31 -46.60 30.91 18.18
CA GLY A 31 -46.16 29.54 18.49
C GLY A 31 -44.88 29.01 17.83
N CYS A 32 -43.77 29.02 18.58
CA CYS A 32 -42.61 28.10 18.53
C CYS A 32 -42.00 27.70 17.17
N VAL A 33 -40.81 28.24 16.88
CA VAL A 33 -39.75 27.50 16.18
C VAL A 33 -38.47 27.57 17.02
N LEU A 34 -37.96 26.41 17.45
CA LEU A 34 -36.67 26.29 18.13
C LEU A 34 -35.53 26.41 17.11
N ALA A 35 -34.57 27.30 17.39
CA ALA A 35 -33.34 27.39 16.62
C ALA A 35 -32.40 26.21 16.93
N ALA A 36 -31.91 25.53 15.90
CA ALA A 36 -30.85 24.55 16.04
C ALA A 36 -29.51 25.27 16.30
N ALA A 37 -28.90 25.00 17.45
CA ALA A 37 -27.63 25.64 17.83
C ALA A 37 -26.43 24.93 17.20
N GLY A 38 -25.79 25.55 16.21
CA GLY A 38 -24.45 25.18 15.77
C GLY A 38 -23.43 25.47 16.87
N ARG A 39 -22.54 24.52 17.17
CA ARG A 39 -21.43 24.71 18.11
C ARG A 39 -20.14 25.00 17.35
N GLN A 40 -19.68 26.24 17.40
CA GLN A 40 -18.30 26.58 17.06
C GLN A 40 -17.41 26.21 18.25
N TYR A 41 -16.34 25.45 18.01
CA TYR A 41 -15.27 25.28 18.98
C TYR A 41 -14.36 26.50 18.93
N ARG A 42 -14.27 27.25 20.04
CA ARG A 42 -13.18 28.18 20.29
C ARG A 42 -12.08 27.45 21.06
N PHE A 43 -10.85 27.54 20.58
CA PHE A 43 -9.68 27.31 21.41
C PHE A 43 -9.56 28.46 22.40
N ASP A 44 -9.45 28.15 23.69
CA ASP A 44 -9.02 29.10 24.72
C ASP A 44 -7.76 28.53 25.40
N SER A 45 -6.68 29.28 25.33
CA SER A 45 -5.38 28.91 25.89
C SER A 45 -5.26 29.35 27.34
N GLY A 46 -5.48 28.43 28.28
CA GLY A 46 -5.31 28.68 29.71
C GLY A 46 -5.02 27.38 30.46
N GLY A 47 -3.77 27.19 30.88
CA GLY A 47 -3.31 25.93 31.45
C GLY A 47 -3.80 25.69 32.88
N LEU A 48 -3.72 24.45 33.36
CA LEU A 48 -3.84 24.12 34.77
C LEU A 48 -3.01 22.90 35.16
N ALA A 49 -2.65 22.90 36.44
CA ALA A 49 -1.74 22.00 37.12
C ALA A 49 -2.06 20.49 36.99
N ALA A 50 -1.01 19.68 37.09
CA ALA A 50 -1.12 18.23 37.15
C ALA A 50 -1.85 17.76 38.42
N VAL A 51 -2.88 16.93 38.24
CA VAL A 51 -3.46 16.10 39.30
C VAL A 51 -3.55 14.66 38.79
N ARG A 52 -2.78 13.75 39.41
CA ARG A 52 -2.84 12.31 39.14
C ARG A 52 -3.91 11.66 40.02
N PRO A 53 -4.84 10.86 39.49
CA PRO A 53 -5.51 9.83 40.26
C PRO A 53 -4.68 8.53 40.24
N ALA A 54 -4.66 7.82 41.37
CA ALA A 54 -4.05 6.50 41.47
C ALA A 54 -5.07 5.41 41.14
N ILE A 55 -4.67 4.45 40.29
CA ILE A 55 -5.31 3.15 40.09
C ILE A 55 -4.15 2.14 40.14
N GLY A 56 -4.17 1.07 40.91
CA GLY A 56 -5.30 0.37 41.51
C GLY A 56 -5.23 -1.08 41.03
N ALA A 57 -4.40 -1.89 41.70
CA ALA A 57 -4.07 -3.23 41.23
C ALA A 57 -5.29 -4.16 41.22
N GLY A 58 -5.69 -4.63 40.04
CA GLY A 58 -6.78 -5.59 39.85
C GLY A 58 -6.41 -6.60 38.77
N GLY A 59 -5.80 -7.72 39.18
CA GLY A 59 -5.41 -8.77 38.25
C GLY A 59 -6.60 -9.64 37.83
N PHE A 60 -6.85 -9.75 36.53
CA PHE A 60 -7.71 -10.78 35.95
C PHE A 60 -6.93 -11.64 34.96
N GLY A 61 -6.80 -12.93 35.27
CA GLY A 61 -5.97 -13.86 34.51
C GLY A 61 -6.70 -14.41 33.28
N PHE A 62 -6.19 -14.11 32.09
CA PHE A 62 -6.64 -14.74 30.84
C PHE A 62 -6.25 -16.22 30.78
N ARG A 63 -7.25 -17.10 30.74
CA ARG A 63 -7.05 -18.55 30.53
C ARG A 63 -6.79 -18.84 29.05
N ARG A 64 -5.54 -19.18 28.70
CA ARG A 64 -5.14 -19.65 27.36
C ARG A 64 -5.75 -21.02 27.03
N GLY A 65 -6.75 -21.05 26.15
CA GLY A 65 -7.32 -22.29 25.61
C GLY A 65 -6.45 -22.91 24.50
N ARG A 66 -5.47 -23.77 24.86
CA ARG A 66 -4.68 -24.53 23.87
C ARG A 66 -5.48 -25.72 23.31
N CYS A 67 -5.96 -25.60 22.07
CA CYS A 67 -6.59 -26.72 21.37
C CYS A 67 -5.53 -27.70 20.81
N ARG A 68 -5.18 -28.75 21.56
CA ARG A 68 -4.23 -29.79 21.12
C ARG A 68 -4.93 -30.82 20.22
N ARG A 69 -4.79 -30.73 18.89
CA ARG A 69 -5.08 -31.87 18.00
C ARG A 69 -3.95 -32.91 18.08
N ARG A 70 -4.30 -34.15 18.38
CA ARG A 70 -3.39 -35.31 18.35
C ARG A 70 -3.22 -35.78 16.90
N LEU A 71 -1.99 -35.92 16.43
CA LEU A 71 -1.67 -36.70 15.23
C LEU A 71 -1.11 -38.05 15.66
N SER A 72 -1.72 -39.13 15.18
CA SER A 72 -1.35 -40.51 15.49
C SER A 72 -0.30 -41.02 14.49
N HIS A 73 0.77 -41.63 15.00
CA HIS A 73 1.73 -42.34 14.16
C HIS A 73 1.09 -43.57 13.49
N ARG A 74 1.36 -43.76 12.19
CA ARG A 74 1.45 -45.09 11.57
C ARG A 74 2.71 -45.17 10.70
N ARG A 75 3.55 -46.17 11.00
CA ARG A 75 4.59 -46.68 10.09
C ARG A 75 3.95 -47.65 9.08
N PRO A 76 4.60 -47.85 7.92
CA PRO A 76 5.37 -49.07 7.70
C PRO A 76 6.76 -48.73 7.10
N GLY A 77 7.84 -49.53 7.06
CA GLY A 77 8.00 -50.99 7.17
C GLY A 77 7.78 -51.66 5.82
N GLY A 78 8.76 -52.11 5.04
CA GLY A 78 10.22 -52.14 5.10
C GLY A 78 10.70 -52.92 3.86
N GLY A 79 11.99 -52.88 3.51
CA GLY A 79 12.51 -53.62 2.35
C GLY A 79 14.01 -53.36 2.14
N ARG A 80 14.78 -54.43 1.90
CA ARG A 80 16.23 -54.40 1.66
C ARG A 80 16.53 -55.19 0.39
N GLU A 81 17.46 -54.68 -0.42
CA GLU A 81 18.40 -55.38 -1.31
C GLU A 81 19.40 -54.28 -1.78
N ALA A 82 20.73 -54.34 -1.70
CA ALA A 82 21.77 -55.40 -1.74
C ALA A 82 22.45 -55.52 -3.12
N ASP A 83 23.50 -54.71 -3.34
CA ASP A 83 24.77 -55.06 -4.01
C ASP A 83 25.67 -53.79 -4.08
N ALA A 84 26.98 -53.81 -4.39
CA ALA A 84 28.13 -54.62 -3.97
C ALA A 84 29.32 -54.28 -4.92
N GLY A 85 30.46 -53.84 -4.38
CA GLY A 85 31.72 -53.62 -5.13
C GLY A 85 31.79 -52.34 -6.01
N GLY A 86 32.95 -51.75 -6.26
CA GLY A 86 34.28 -51.98 -5.65
C GLY A 86 35.45 -51.43 -6.48
N ARG A 87 36.47 -50.89 -5.78
CA ARG A 87 37.88 -50.70 -6.19
C ARG A 87 38.28 -49.57 -7.18
N ASP A 88 39.04 -48.62 -6.62
CA ASP A 88 40.24 -47.95 -7.18
C ASP A 88 41.29 -48.98 -7.72
N PRO A 89 42.23 -48.64 -8.65
CA PRO A 89 43.29 -47.64 -8.37
C PRO A 89 43.91 -46.85 -9.56
N ALA A 90 44.90 -46.02 -9.23
CA ALA A 90 45.66 -45.14 -10.12
C ALA A 90 46.97 -45.73 -10.70
N THR A 91 47.42 -45.17 -11.82
CA THR A 91 48.79 -45.15 -12.41
C THR A 91 48.87 -43.87 -13.28
N ASP A 92 49.72 -42.86 -13.10
CA ASP A 92 51.20 -42.73 -12.97
C ASP A 92 51.98 -42.65 -14.31
N SER A 93 53.09 -41.90 -14.29
CA SER A 93 54.00 -41.45 -15.37
C SER A 93 53.46 -40.36 -16.32
N GLY A 94 54.23 -39.35 -16.77
CA GLY A 94 55.60 -38.93 -16.43
C GLY A 94 56.28 -38.21 -17.61
N GLY A 95 56.75 -36.95 -17.47
CA GLY A 95 57.30 -36.23 -18.65
C GLY A 95 57.87 -34.81 -18.46
N ARG A 96 59.17 -34.74 -18.13
CA ARG A 96 60.20 -33.70 -18.42
C ARG A 96 59.83 -32.22 -18.65
N ALA A 97 60.56 -31.33 -17.94
CA ALA A 97 60.60 -29.88 -18.16
C ALA A 97 61.67 -29.42 -19.19
N ARG A 98 61.41 -28.29 -19.89
CA ARG A 98 62.39 -27.27 -20.38
C ARG A 98 61.65 -26.05 -20.99
N PRO A 99 62.29 -24.88 -21.23
CA PRO A 99 62.00 -23.71 -20.38
C PRO A 99 61.45 -22.47 -21.09
N GLY A 100 60.99 -21.51 -20.29
CA GLY A 100 61.15 -20.08 -20.58
C GLY A 100 60.28 -19.47 -21.69
N ARG A 101 59.06 -19.06 -21.34
CA ARG A 101 58.42 -17.89 -21.97
C ARG A 101 57.88 -16.93 -20.92
N THR A 102 58.25 -15.67 -21.12
CA THR A 102 57.89 -14.47 -20.37
C THR A 102 56.48 -14.53 -19.76
N ARG A 103 56.42 -14.40 -18.43
CA ARG A 103 55.18 -14.18 -17.69
C ARG A 103 54.64 -12.80 -18.04
N ARG A 104 53.96 -12.68 -19.19
CA ARG A 104 53.21 -11.49 -19.56
C ARG A 104 52.18 -11.31 -18.45
N VAL A 105 52.36 -10.28 -17.62
CA VAL A 105 51.37 -9.89 -16.62
C VAL A 105 50.08 -9.66 -17.39
N LEU A 106 49.13 -10.58 -17.25
CA LEU A 106 47.74 -10.34 -17.60
C LEU A 106 47.32 -9.20 -16.69
N ARG A 107 47.44 -7.97 -17.20
CA ARG A 107 46.84 -6.80 -16.57
C ARG A 107 45.41 -7.18 -16.28
N SER A 108 45.03 -7.04 -15.00
CA SER A 108 43.70 -7.32 -14.51
C SER A 108 42.69 -6.89 -15.57
N ALA A 109 41.99 -7.87 -16.15
CA ALA A 109 40.68 -7.61 -16.71
C ALA A 109 39.83 -7.29 -15.48
N CYS A 110 39.90 -6.02 -15.05
CA CYS A 110 39.02 -5.48 -14.04
C CYS A 110 37.62 -5.79 -14.56
N ASP A 111 36.92 -6.64 -13.82
CA ASP A 111 35.71 -7.31 -14.25
C ASP A 111 34.67 -6.25 -14.61
N ARG A 112 34.62 -5.88 -15.90
CA ARG A 112 33.48 -5.20 -16.48
C ARG A 112 32.37 -6.23 -16.51
N ARG A 113 31.78 -6.49 -15.33
CA ARG A 113 30.42 -6.96 -15.22
C ARG A 113 29.62 -5.99 -16.05
N GLN A 114 29.26 -6.47 -17.24
CA GLN A 114 28.45 -5.72 -18.17
C GLN A 114 27.15 -5.46 -17.41
N MET A 115 26.91 -4.21 -17.04
CA MET A 115 25.79 -3.83 -16.19
C MET A 115 24.52 -4.28 -16.91
N SER A 116 23.92 -5.37 -16.42
CA SER A 116 22.78 -5.98 -17.08
C SER A 116 21.55 -5.18 -16.70
N VAL A 117 20.85 -4.62 -17.68
CA VAL A 117 19.54 -3.99 -17.47
C VAL A 117 18.63 -4.96 -16.70
N ILE A 118 18.24 -4.58 -15.48
CA ILE A 118 17.40 -5.43 -14.62
C ILE A 118 15.93 -5.08 -14.82
N ARG A 119 15.04 -6.05 -14.58
CA ARG A 119 13.60 -5.83 -14.67
C ARG A 119 13.11 -5.21 -13.37
N LEU A 120 12.58 -3.99 -13.44
CA LEU A 120 12.08 -3.21 -12.31
C LEU A 120 10.56 -3.24 -12.27
N GLY A 121 9.97 -3.61 -11.14
CA GLY A 121 8.52 -3.56 -10.91
C GLY A 121 8.12 -2.36 -10.08
N ALA A 122 7.36 -1.45 -10.66
CA ALA A 122 6.85 -0.27 -9.98
C ALA A 122 5.32 -0.35 -9.83
N VAL A 123 4.81 0.27 -8.77
CA VAL A 123 3.36 0.45 -8.59
C VAL A 123 2.90 1.60 -9.49
N GLU A 124 1.71 1.50 -10.08
CA GLU A 124 1.18 2.52 -11.00
C GLU A 124 0.53 3.74 -10.32
N TYR A 125 0.15 3.61 -9.04
CA TYR A 125 -0.51 4.66 -8.24
C TYR A 125 0.36 5.90 -8.04
N LEU A 126 -0.29 7.02 -7.73
CA LEU A 126 0.33 8.32 -7.51
C LEU A 126 1.45 8.28 -6.44
N ASN A 127 1.28 7.51 -5.36
CA ASN A 127 2.28 7.37 -4.29
C ASN A 127 3.58 6.66 -4.67
N ALA A 128 3.65 6.02 -5.83
CA ALA A 128 4.90 5.45 -6.32
C ALA A 128 5.67 6.43 -7.21
N ARG A 129 5.01 7.46 -7.75
CA ARG A 129 5.57 8.36 -8.78
C ARG A 129 6.84 9.09 -8.31
N PRO A 130 6.93 9.63 -7.08
CA PRO A 130 8.19 10.22 -6.59
C PRO A 130 9.34 9.22 -6.42
N LEU A 131 9.08 7.91 -6.32
CA LEU A 131 10.12 6.88 -6.23
C LEU A 131 10.61 6.36 -7.58
N VAL A 132 9.92 6.71 -8.68
CA VAL A 132 10.29 6.33 -10.06
C VAL A 132 10.66 7.51 -10.96
N HIS A 133 10.53 8.74 -10.46
CA HIS A 133 10.80 9.95 -11.21
C HIS A 133 12.23 9.92 -11.80
N GLY A 134 12.34 10.08 -13.11
CA GLY A 134 13.61 10.01 -13.85
C GLY A 134 14.15 8.60 -14.14
N LEU A 135 13.60 7.52 -13.58
CA LEU A 135 14.10 6.15 -13.84
C LEU A 135 13.93 5.69 -15.28
N GLU A 136 12.92 6.20 -16.00
CA GLU A 136 12.70 5.87 -17.41
C GLU A 136 13.84 6.36 -18.32
N ALA A 137 14.56 7.41 -17.91
CA ALA A 137 15.79 7.84 -18.59
C ALA A 137 16.98 6.90 -18.32
N ARG A 138 16.92 6.08 -17.26
CA ARG A 138 17.94 5.10 -16.85
C ARG A 138 17.70 3.72 -17.49
N SER A 139 17.42 3.72 -18.79
CA SER A 139 17.27 2.50 -19.61
C SER A 139 18.56 1.68 -19.75
N ASP A 140 19.70 2.25 -19.35
CA ASP A 140 20.98 1.54 -19.15
C ASP A 140 20.99 0.63 -17.91
N LEU A 141 20.07 0.87 -16.95
CA LEU A 141 19.94 0.12 -15.70
C LEU A 141 18.62 -0.67 -15.60
N PHE A 142 17.51 -0.10 -16.06
CA PHE A 142 16.18 -0.62 -15.77
C PHE A 142 15.32 -0.85 -17.02
N SER A 143 14.63 -1.99 -17.04
CA SER A 143 13.44 -2.22 -17.85
C SER A 143 12.24 -2.20 -16.91
N ILE A 144 11.47 -1.11 -16.94
CA ILE A 144 10.42 -0.83 -15.95
C ILE A 144 9.09 -1.43 -16.43
N GLN A 145 8.39 -2.11 -15.52
CA GLN A 145 7.00 -2.51 -15.66
C GLN A 145 6.18 -1.89 -14.52
N TYR A 146 5.12 -1.17 -14.89
CA TYR A 146 4.10 -0.69 -13.96
C TYR A 146 2.95 -1.70 -13.86
N ASP A 147 2.43 -1.91 -12.65
CA ASP A 147 1.28 -2.80 -12.37
C ASP A 147 0.71 -2.50 -10.97
N VAL A 148 -0.38 -3.17 -10.56
CA VAL A 148 -0.91 -3.06 -9.19
C VAL A 148 0.01 -3.76 -8.16
N PRO A 149 0.06 -3.33 -6.89
CA PRO A 149 1.05 -3.81 -5.91
C PRO A 149 1.09 -5.33 -5.72
N ALA A 150 -0.08 -5.99 -5.63
CA ALA A 150 -0.18 -7.44 -5.52
C ALA A 150 0.36 -8.16 -6.75
N ARG A 151 0.27 -7.56 -7.94
CA ARG A 151 0.77 -8.12 -9.19
C ARG A 151 2.28 -7.90 -9.34
N VAL A 152 2.77 -6.70 -9.03
CA VAL A 152 4.22 -6.40 -8.91
C VAL A 152 4.93 -7.41 -7.99
N ALA A 153 4.38 -7.65 -6.79
CA ALA A 153 4.93 -8.66 -5.88
C ALA A 153 4.88 -10.08 -6.46
N SER A 154 3.78 -10.46 -7.11
CA SER A 154 3.65 -11.79 -7.76
C SER A 154 4.66 -11.99 -8.90
N LEU A 155 5.05 -10.92 -9.60
CA LEU A 155 6.09 -10.94 -10.63
C LEU A 155 7.52 -11.03 -10.04
N LEU A 156 7.75 -10.43 -8.86
CA LEU A 156 9.00 -10.63 -8.10
C LEU A 156 9.14 -12.09 -7.64
N HIS A 157 8.09 -12.64 -7.00
CA HIS A 157 8.06 -14.03 -6.49
C HIS A 157 8.22 -15.09 -7.58
N SER A 158 7.73 -14.82 -8.79
CA SER A 158 7.87 -15.72 -9.95
C SER A 158 9.17 -15.51 -10.75
N GLY A 159 10.09 -14.66 -10.29
CA GLY A 159 11.35 -14.37 -10.99
C GLY A 159 11.18 -13.61 -12.30
N ARG A 160 9.99 -13.07 -12.58
CA ARG A 160 9.69 -12.27 -13.78
C ARG A 160 10.17 -10.82 -13.67
N ILE A 161 10.36 -10.33 -12.44
CA ILE A 161 10.97 -9.04 -12.09
C ILE A 161 12.14 -9.28 -11.12
N ASP A 162 13.18 -8.45 -11.15
CA ASP A 162 14.44 -8.58 -10.37
C ASP A 162 14.47 -7.72 -9.10
N LEU A 163 13.88 -6.53 -9.18
CA LEU A 163 13.75 -5.54 -8.10
C LEU A 163 12.36 -4.92 -8.20
N ALA A 164 11.64 -4.77 -7.09
CA ALA A 164 10.25 -4.34 -7.13
C ALA A 164 9.83 -3.54 -5.90
N LEU A 165 8.97 -2.53 -6.09
CA LEU A 165 8.27 -1.83 -5.02
C LEU A 165 7.09 -2.71 -4.57
N ILE A 166 7.30 -3.51 -3.53
CA ILE A 166 6.31 -4.50 -3.07
C ILE A 166 5.58 -4.01 -1.82
N PRO A 167 4.31 -4.42 -1.60
CA PRO A 167 3.66 -4.27 -0.30
C PRO A 167 4.52 -4.90 0.79
N SER A 168 4.71 -4.19 1.91
CA SER A 168 5.62 -4.60 2.98
C SER A 168 5.41 -6.04 3.48
N ILE A 169 4.16 -6.51 3.61
CA ILE A 169 3.86 -7.88 4.06
C ILE A 169 4.39 -8.98 3.12
N GLU A 170 4.64 -8.65 1.85
CA GLU A 170 5.09 -9.61 0.84
C GLU A 170 6.54 -10.03 1.05
N TYR A 171 7.33 -9.24 1.77
CA TYR A 171 8.68 -9.60 2.17
C TYR A 171 8.69 -10.91 2.99
N LEU A 172 7.73 -11.07 3.90
CA LEU A 172 7.60 -12.30 4.72
C LEU A 172 7.17 -13.53 3.92
N ARG A 173 6.62 -13.34 2.71
CA ARG A 173 6.27 -14.43 1.76
C ARG A 173 7.38 -14.71 0.76
N GLY A 174 8.35 -13.80 0.64
CA GLY A 174 9.51 -13.95 -0.22
C GLY A 174 10.59 -14.83 0.40
N THR A 175 11.47 -15.36 -0.45
CA THR A 175 12.70 -16.00 -0.01
C THR A 175 13.91 -15.22 -0.52
N HIS A 176 14.91 -15.03 0.34
CA HIS A 176 16.21 -14.43 0.00
C HIS A 176 16.21 -12.98 -0.54
N TYR A 177 15.15 -12.20 -0.33
CA TYR A 177 15.15 -10.78 -0.71
C TYR A 177 16.00 -9.91 0.21
N ARG A 178 16.63 -8.89 -0.38
CA ARG A 178 17.15 -7.72 0.34
C ARG A 178 16.30 -6.49 0.03
N VAL A 179 16.18 -5.59 1.00
CA VAL A 179 15.44 -4.32 0.92
C VAL A 179 16.42 -3.17 0.66
N VAL A 180 16.06 -2.23 -0.21
CA VAL A 180 16.86 -1.01 -0.42
C VAL A 180 16.75 -0.15 0.83
N PRO A 181 17.88 0.25 1.47
CA PRO A 181 17.84 1.00 2.71
C PRO A 181 17.19 2.39 2.51
N ASP A 182 16.49 2.85 3.54
CA ASP A 182 16.02 4.22 3.74
C ASP A 182 14.96 4.74 2.76
N ILE A 183 14.53 3.93 1.78
CA ILE A 183 13.48 4.24 0.80
C ILE A 183 12.24 3.36 1.05
N ALA A 184 11.09 3.98 1.23
CA ALA A 184 9.79 3.31 1.37
C ALA A 184 8.65 4.20 0.86
N VAL A 185 7.45 3.64 0.75
CA VAL A 185 6.18 4.37 0.86
C VAL A 185 5.69 4.16 2.29
N ALA A 186 5.54 5.24 3.04
CA ALA A 186 5.23 5.27 4.46
C ALA A 186 4.17 6.33 4.77
N SER A 187 3.57 6.28 5.95
CA SER A 187 2.79 7.39 6.52
C SER A 187 3.00 7.48 8.02
N ASP A 188 2.79 8.68 8.57
CA ASP A 188 2.91 8.99 9.99
C ASP A 188 1.58 9.63 10.42
N GLY A 189 0.62 8.77 10.79
CA GLY A 189 -0.80 9.13 10.84
C GLY A 189 -1.52 8.88 9.50
N PRO A 190 -2.53 9.71 9.14
CA PRO A 190 -3.42 9.46 8.02
C PRO A 190 -2.70 9.31 6.67
N VAL A 191 -3.01 8.23 5.94
CA VAL A 191 -2.44 7.97 4.60
C VAL A 191 -3.33 8.49 3.47
N ALA A 192 -4.58 8.86 3.72
CA ALA A 192 -5.64 9.31 2.80
C ALA A 192 -6.08 8.31 1.70
N SER A 193 -5.22 7.35 1.34
CA SER A 193 -5.34 6.45 0.19
C SER A 193 -5.42 4.96 0.56
N VAL A 194 -5.65 4.63 1.83
CA VAL A 194 -5.97 3.27 2.28
C VAL A 194 -7.06 3.41 3.34
N ALA A 195 -8.31 3.15 2.96
CA ALA A 195 -9.45 3.44 3.81
C ALA A 195 -10.52 2.35 3.77
N LEU A 196 -11.14 2.13 4.94
CA LEU A 196 -12.35 1.34 5.10
C LEU A 196 -13.56 2.26 4.98
N PHE A 197 -14.36 2.05 3.94
CA PHE A 197 -15.61 2.76 3.71
C PHE A 197 -16.77 1.93 4.26
N THR A 198 -17.64 2.52 5.10
CA THR A 198 -18.74 1.80 5.73
C THR A 198 -19.95 2.69 5.97
N THR A 199 -21.15 2.09 6.00
CA THR A 199 -22.39 2.79 6.34
C THR A 199 -22.92 2.46 7.74
N ARG A 200 -22.04 1.92 8.59
CA ARG A 200 -22.34 1.41 9.92
C ARG A 200 -21.13 1.61 10.84
N PRO A 201 -21.32 1.78 12.16
CA PRO A 201 -20.22 1.78 13.11
C PRO A 201 -19.30 0.55 12.92
N PRO A 202 -17.97 0.67 13.00
CA PRO A 202 -17.04 -0.43 12.73
C PRO A 202 -17.33 -1.70 13.54
N THR A 203 -17.72 -1.56 14.80
CA THR A 203 -18.09 -2.66 15.71
C THR A 203 -19.33 -3.45 15.27
N ALA A 204 -20.12 -2.93 14.33
CA ALA A 204 -21.29 -3.59 13.76
C ALA A 204 -21.03 -4.29 12.41
N VAL A 205 -19.86 -4.08 11.79
CA VAL A 205 -19.48 -4.66 10.50
C VAL A 205 -19.31 -6.18 10.61
N ARG A 206 -19.96 -6.95 9.72
CA ARG A 206 -19.89 -8.42 9.70
C ARG A 206 -19.26 -8.98 8.43
N SER A 207 -19.23 -8.19 7.37
CA SER A 207 -18.66 -8.53 6.07
C SER A 207 -17.92 -7.32 5.49
N ILE A 208 -16.73 -7.55 4.93
CA ILE A 208 -15.92 -6.51 4.28
C ILE A 208 -15.49 -6.99 2.90
N ALA A 209 -15.80 -6.20 1.88
CA ALA A 209 -15.21 -6.37 0.55
C ALA A 209 -13.79 -5.78 0.57
N VAL A 210 -12.81 -6.54 0.11
CA VAL A 210 -11.39 -6.16 0.19
C VAL A 210 -10.83 -6.03 -1.22
N ASP A 211 -10.26 -4.85 -1.53
CA ASP A 211 -9.50 -4.67 -2.76
C ASP A 211 -8.34 -5.68 -2.84
N ALA A 212 -8.38 -6.52 -3.89
CA ALA A 212 -7.37 -7.54 -4.15
C ALA A 212 -5.97 -6.96 -4.50
N SER A 213 -5.86 -5.64 -4.70
CA SER A 213 -4.66 -4.96 -5.22
C SER A 213 -3.54 -4.77 -4.19
N SER A 214 -3.80 -4.80 -2.87
CA SER A 214 -2.74 -4.77 -1.83
C SER A 214 -2.97 -5.73 -0.68
N ARG A 215 -1.99 -6.61 -0.51
CA ARG A 215 -1.97 -7.59 0.59
C ARG A 215 -1.54 -6.98 1.93
N THR A 216 -0.84 -5.83 1.94
CA THR A 216 -0.49 -5.12 3.19
C THR A 216 -1.74 -4.48 3.81
N ALA A 217 -2.56 -3.78 3.02
CA ALA A 217 -3.79 -3.15 3.50
C ALA A 217 -4.76 -4.20 4.07
N ALA A 218 -4.95 -5.32 3.37
CA ALA A 218 -5.77 -6.44 3.83
C ALA A 218 -5.25 -7.08 5.14
N ALA A 219 -3.93 -7.13 5.35
CA ALA A 219 -3.34 -7.63 6.58
C ALA A 219 -3.51 -6.64 7.75
N LEU A 220 -3.28 -5.35 7.51
CA LEU A 220 -3.51 -4.29 8.50
C LEU A 220 -4.97 -4.22 8.93
N LEU A 221 -5.92 -4.30 7.98
CA LEU A 221 -7.35 -4.38 8.28
C LEU A 221 -7.67 -5.53 9.25
N ARG A 222 -7.10 -6.73 9.05
CA ARG A 222 -7.32 -7.86 9.96
C ARG A 222 -6.79 -7.60 11.37
N ILE A 223 -5.68 -6.88 11.50
CA ILE A 223 -5.13 -6.44 12.80
C ILE A 223 -6.07 -5.43 13.46
N LEU A 224 -6.51 -4.40 12.74
CA LEU A 224 -7.42 -3.37 13.25
C LEU A 224 -8.79 -3.93 13.63
N CYS A 225 -9.36 -4.84 12.82
CA CYS A 225 -10.57 -5.58 13.17
C CYS A 225 -10.44 -6.32 14.51
N ALA A 226 -9.33 -7.05 14.69
CA ALA A 226 -9.11 -7.86 15.89
C ALA A 226 -8.71 -7.06 17.14
N GLN A 227 -8.03 -5.91 16.99
CA GLN A 227 -7.41 -5.18 18.11
C GLN A 227 -8.05 -3.82 18.41
N SER A 228 -8.51 -3.09 17.39
CA SER A 228 -9.14 -1.76 17.55
C SER A 228 -10.67 -1.85 17.59
N PHE A 229 -11.26 -2.69 16.72
CA PHE A 229 -12.71 -2.76 16.51
C PHE A 229 -13.40 -3.95 17.21
N ASP A 230 -12.64 -4.89 17.80
CA ASP A 230 -13.13 -6.12 18.47
C ASP A 230 -14.15 -6.93 17.62
N ILE A 231 -13.83 -7.14 16.33
CA ILE A 231 -14.64 -7.89 15.36
C ILE A 231 -13.82 -8.88 14.53
N GLU A 232 -14.49 -9.96 14.09
CA GLU A 232 -13.96 -10.93 13.11
C GLU A 232 -14.92 -11.01 11.89
N PRO A 233 -14.84 -10.06 10.95
CA PRO A 233 -15.74 -10.01 9.79
C PRO A 233 -15.31 -10.98 8.69
N GLN A 234 -16.28 -11.42 7.87
CA GLN A 234 -16.01 -12.19 6.66
C GLN A 234 -15.37 -11.29 5.60
N LEU A 235 -14.19 -11.66 5.09
CA LEU A 235 -13.48 -10.90 4.06
C LEU A 235 -13.70 -11.48 2.67
N HIS A 236 -14.10 -10.64 1.73
CA HIS A 236 -14.41 -11.02 0.36
C HIS A 236 -13.53 -10.23 -0.62
N ALA A 237 -12.54 -10.88 -1.23
CA ALA A 237 -11.69 -10.24 -2.23
C ALA A 237 -12.50 -9.84 -3.47
N MET A 238 -12.43 -8.56 -3.86
CA MET A 238 -13.20 -7.97 -4.97
C MET A 238 -12.37 -6.93 -5.74
N PRO A 239 -12.70 -6.65 -7.01
CA PRO A 239 -12.17 -5.48 -7.72
C PRO A 239 -12.60 -4.18 -7.03
N PRO A 240 -11.79 -3.11 -7.08
CA PRO A 240 -12.09 -1.84 -6.41
C PRO A 240 -13.21 -1.06 -7.11
N ASP A 241 -14.44 -1.34 -6.72
CA ASP A 241 -15.65 -0.60 -7.12
C ASP A 241 -16.55 -0.42 -5.89
N LEU A 242 -16.52 0.77 -5.29
CA LEU A 242 -17.22 1.04 -4.03
C LEU A 242 -18.72 0.68 -4.09
N PRO A 243 -19.49 1.07 -5.13
CA PRO A 243 -20.92 0.79 -5.18
C PRO A 243 -21.24 -0.70 -5.28
N THR A 244 -20.42 -1.52 -5.95
CA THR A 244 -20.61 -2.98 -6.02
C THR A 244 -20.13 -3.68 -4.75
N MET A 245 -19.06 -3.18 -4.12
CA MET A 245 -18.56 -3.66 -2.84
C MET A 245 -19.60 -3.47 -1.71
N LEU A 246 -20.13 -2.26 -1.53
CA LEU A 246 -21.14 -1.96 -0.49
C LEU A 246 -22.52 -2.59 -0.77
N LYS A 247 -22.80 -3.02 -2.01
CA LYS A 247 -23.98 -3.86 -2.31
C LYS A 247 -23.85 -5.31 -1.86
N ARG A 248 -22.64 -5.77 -1.52
CA ARG A 248 -22.34 -7.16 -1.15
C ARG A 248 -21.86 -7.32 0.29
N CYS A 249 -21.28 -6.28 0.87
CA CYS A 249 -20.67 -6.31 2.20
C CYS A 249 -21.03 -5.03 3.00
N ASP A 250 -20.97 -5.10 4.32
CA ASP A 250 -21.26 -3.96 5.22
C ASP A 250 -20.23 -2.82 5.08
N ALA A 251 -19.02 -3.15 4.63
CA ALA A 251 -17.94 -2.20 4.40
C ALA A 251 -17.06 -2.62 3.21
N ALA A 252 -16.23 -1.70 2.74
CA ALA A 252 -15.32 -1.86 1.61
C ALA A 252 -13.94 -1.26 1.92
N LEU A 253 -12.87 -2.07 1.87
CA LEU A 253 -11.50 -1.60 1.91
C LEU A 253 -11.03 -1.31 0.49
N LEU A 254 -10.66 -0.05 0.22
CA LEU A 254 -10.06 0.42 -1.03
C LEU A 254 -8.65 0.96 -0.78
N ILE A 255 -7.84 0.97 -1.83
CA ILE A 255 -6.47 1.53 -1.79
C ILE A 255 -6.18 2.49 -2.96
N GLY A 256 -5.03 3.15 -2.86
CA GLY A 256 -4.40 3.90 -3.95
C GLY A 256 -5.26 5.04 -4.43
N ASP A 257 -5.15 5.35 -5.72
CA ASP A 257 -5.81 6.48 -6.34
C ASP A 257 -7.35 6.36 -6.24
N VAL A 258 -7.89 5.13 -6.25
CA VAL A 258 -9.34 4.90 -6.07
C VAL A 258 -9.80 5.35 -4.68
N ALA A 259 -9.12 4.95 -3.61
CA ALA A 259 -9.47 5.38 -2.24
C ALA A 259 -9.20 6.87 -1.98
N LEU A 260 -8.19 7.43 -2.64
CA LEU A 260 -7.82 8.84 -2.54
C LEU A 260 -8.91 9.73 -3.13
N PHE A 261 -9.34 9.46 -4.37
CA PHE A 261 -10.33 10.27 -5.09
C PHE A 261 -11.79 9.78 -4.92
N THR A 262 -12.06 8.92 -3.94
CA THR A 262 -13.44 8.55 -3.58
C THR A 262 -14.11 9.69 -2.81
N GLU A 263 -15.03 10.38 -3.50
CA GLU A 263 -16.02 11.26 -2.89
C GLU A 263 -16.92 10.45 -1.93
N HIS A 264 -16.90 10.82 -0.66
CA HIS A 264 -17.67 10.16 0.40
C HIS A 264 -18.48 11.16 1.23
N GLU A 265 -17.99 12.40 1.40
CA GLU A 265 -18.68 13.49 2.12
C GLU A 265 -20.06 13.84 1.51
N THR A 266 -20.25 13.58 0.22
CA THR A 266 -21.52 13.80 -0.51
C THR A 266 -22.48 12.62 -0.41
N VAL A 267 -22.06 11.49 0.16
CA VAL A 267 -22.84 10.26 0.29
C VAL A 267 -23.38 10.16 1.72
N VAL A 268 -24.71 10.09 1.84
CA VAL A 268 -25.39 9.98 3.14
C VAL A 268 -24.95 8.72 3.88
N ASP A 269 -24.61 8.89 5.15
CA ASP A 269 -24.19 7.84 6.08
C ASP A 269 -23.01 6.99 5.56
N LEU A 270 -22.01 7.59 4.87
CA LEU A 270 -20.80 6.88 4.43
C LEU A 270 -19.53 7.41 5.14
N ASP A 271 -19.05 6.66 6.13
CA ASP A 271 -17.80 6.95 6.82
C ASP A 271 -16.59 6.47 6.00
N LYS A 272 -15.52 7.29 5.94
CA LYS A 272 -14.18 6.93 5.44
C LYS A 272 -13.22 6.84 6.63
N ILE A 273 -12.77 5.63 6.96
CA ILE A 273 -11.86 5.37 8.08
C ILE A 273 -10.46 5.11 7.54
N ASP A 274 -9.49 5.95 7.88
CA ASP A 274 -8.12 5.86 7.37
C ASP A 274 -7.30 4.80 8.14
N LEU A 275 -6.73 3.82 7.43
CA LEU A 275 -5.99 2.74 8.08
C LEU A 275 -4.62 3.18 8.61
N GLY A 276 -4.06 4.28 8.12
CA GLY A 276 -2.83 4.89 8.66
C GLY A 276 -3.09 5.62 9.97
N GLU A 277 -4.21 6.32 10.08
CA GLU A 277 -4.67 6.95 11.32
C GLU A 277 -5.01 5.91 12.39
N GLU A 278 -5.78 4.88 12.04
CA GLU A 278 -6.11 3.77 12.93
C GLU A 278 -4.86 2.97 13.38
N TRP A 279 -3.89 2.79 12.49
CA TRP A 279 -2.60 2.23 12.88
C TRP A 279 -1.87 3.17 13.85
N MET A 280 -1.83 4.48 13.61
CA MET A 280 -1.19 5.42 14.52
C MET A 280 -1.84 5.39 15.91
N ALA A 281 -3.17 5.33 16.00
CA ALA A 281 -3.89 5.21 17.25
C ALA A 281 -3.58 3.89 18.00
N LEU A 282 -3.49 2.77 17.30
CA LEU A 282 -3.14 1.46 17.86
C LEU A 282 -1.65 1.32 18.23
N ALA A 283 -0.78 1.92 17.41
CA ALA A 283 0.63 1.59 17.38
C ALA A 283 1.56 2.68 17.95
N ASN A 284 1.16 3.95 17.85
CA ASN A 284 1.97 5.15 18.08
C ASN A 284 3.33 5.07 17.34
N LEU A 285 3.29 4.62 16.07
CA LEU A 285 4.45 4.41 15.19
C LEU A 285 4.04 4.66 13.74
N PRO A 286 4.93 5.20 12.88
CA PRO A 286 4.71 5.28 11.44
C PRO A 286 4.44 3.91 10.81
N PHE A 287 3.67 3.87 9.73
CA PHE A 287 3.40 2.65 8.97
C PHE A 287 4.22 2.58 7.68
N ILE A 288 4.74 1.39 7.36
CA ILE A 288 5.47 1.12 6.12
C ILE A 288 4.57 0.32 5.17
N TRP A 289 4.06 0.99 4.13
CA TRP A 289 3.13 0.42 3.15
C TRP A 289 3.85 -0.46 2.12
N ALA A 290 4.95 0.06 1.57
CA ALA A 290 5.74 -0.62 0.54
C ALA A 290 7.22 -0.21 0.61
N PHE A 291 8.09 -1.03 0.03
CA PHE A 291 9.51 -0.71 -0.16
C PHE A 291 10.10 -1.48 -1.34
N TRP A 292 11.26 -1.03 -1.83
CA TRP A 292 12.01 -1.72 -2.86
C TRP A 292 12.67 -2.99 -2.30
N ALA A 293 12.27 -4.15 -2.82
CA ALA A 293 12.86 -5.45 -2.49
C ALA A 293 13.33 -6.16 -3.77
N GLY A 294 14.52 -6.79 -3.71
CA GLY A 294 15.11 -7.42 -4.89
C GLY A 294 16.03 -8.59 -4.55
N ARG A 295 16.49 -9.28 -5.60
CA ARG A 295 17.42 -10.41 -5.47
C ARG A 295 18.86 -9.93 -5.29
N PRO A 296 19.60 -10.44 -4.27
CA PRO A 296 20.94 -9.98 -3.94
C PRO A 296 21.98 -10.22 -5.04
N ASP A 297 21.79 -11.24 -5.87
CA ASP A 297 22.76 -11.63 -6.90
C ASP A 297 22.62 -10.83 -8.21
N VAL A 298 21.59 -9.98 -8.32
CA VAL A 298 21.22 -9.24 -9.54
C VAL A 298 21.26 -7.73 -9.34
N VAL A 299 20.80 -7.24 -8.18
CA VAL A 299 20.83 -5.81 -7.85
C VAL A 299 22.24 -5.40 -7.42
N THR A 300 22.70 -4.24 -7.88
CA THR A 300 24.04 -3.70 -7.62
C THR A 300 23.96 -2.31 -6.96
N PRO A 301 25.06 -1.79 -6.35
CA PRO A 301 25.08 -0.45 -5.77
C PRO A 301 24.59 0.65 -6.74
N ALA A 302 25.00 0.58 -8.02
CA ALA A 302 24.56 1.56 -9.02
C ALA A 302 23.03 1.56 -9.28
N HIS A 303 22.34 0.42 -9.10
CA HIS A 303 20.87 0.39 -9.13
C HIS A 303 20.27 1.04 -7.89
N ILE A 304 20.88 0.85 -6.71
CA ILE A 304 20.45 1.45 -5.45
C ILE A 304 20.63 2.97 -5.49
N ASP A 305 21.77 3.43 -5.99
CA ASP A 305 22.05 4.86 -6.13
C ASP A 305 21.10 5.52 -7.12
N ALA A 306 20.76 4.87 -8.25
CA ALA A 306 19.74 5.38 -9.16
C ALA A 306 18.34 5.47 -8.53
N LEU A 307 17.97 4.57 -7.59
CA LEU A 307 16.73 4.69 -6.82
C LEU A 307 16.79 5.82 -5.77
N ARG A 308 17.97 6.06 -5.16
CA ARG A 308 18.21 7.21 -4.26
C ARG A 308 18.11 8.53 -5.02
N GLU A 309 18.70 8.61 -6.20
CA GLU A 309 18.61 9.74 -7.14
C GLU A 309 17.16 10.01 -7.55
N ALA A 310 16.42 8.97 -7.97
CA ALA A 310 15.02 9.09 -8.37
C ALA A 310 14.13 9.61 -7.23
N ARG A 311 14.28 9.07 -6.01
CA ARG A 311 13.59 9.58 -4.82
C ARG A 311 13.92 11.06 -4.56
N ALA A 312 15.19 11.44 -4.64
CA ALA A 312 15.61 12.82 -4.38
C ALA A 312 15.05 13.79 -5.43
N ALA A 313 15.08 13.43 -6.70
CA ALA A 313 14.49 14.20 -7.79
C ALA A 313 12.96 14.28 -7.68
N GLY A 314 12.29 13.17 -7.37
CA GLY A 314 10.83 13.12 -7.20
C GLY A 314 10.34 13.97 -6.02
N LEU A 315 11.06 13.98 -4.90
CA LEU A 315 10.77 14.87 -3.76
C LEU A 315 10.95 16.36 -4.10
N ALA A 316 11.82 16.70 -5.06
CA ALA A 316 11.98 18.07 -5.54
C ALA A 316 10.93 18.46 -6.61
N ALA A 317 10.12 17.50 -7.08
CA ALA A 317 9.19 17.64 -8.21
C ALA A 317 7.75 17.22 -7.86
N LEU A 318 7.35 17.24 -6.58
CA LEU A 318 6.04 16.75 -6.15
C LEU A 318 4.86 17.44 -6.87
N ASP A 319 4.92 18.75 -7.06
CA ASP A 319 3.85 19.52 -7.73
C ASP A 319 3.76 19.21 -9.23
N GLU A 320 4.91 18.97 -9.88
CA GLU A 320 4.99 18.52 -11.27
C GLU A 320 4.41 17.10 -11.39
N ILE A 321 4.78 16.20 -10.48
CA ILE A 321 4.30 14.81 -10.43
C ILE A 321 2.78 14.76 -10.19
N ALA A 322 2.26 15.53 -9.24
CA ALA A 322 0.83 15.66 -8.99
C ALA A 322 0.09 16.19 -10.22
N SER A 323 0.63 17.23 -10.88
CA SER A 323 0.01 17.82 -12.08
C SER A 323 0.11 16.90 -13.31
N ALA A 324 1.17 16.11 -13.44
CA ALA A 324 1.38 15.17 -14.54
C ALA A 324 0.53 13.90 -14.40
N HIS A 325 0.59 13.24 -13.24
CA HIS A 325 0.00 11.92 -12.99
C HIS A 325 -1.33 11.94 -12.25
N GLY A 326 -1.64 13.01 -11.53
CA GLY A 326 -2.94 13.20 -10.88
C GLY A 326 -4.06 13.60 -11.86
N PRO A 327 -5.30 13.70 -11.34
CA PRO A 327 -6.47 14.16 -12.09
C PRO A 327 -6.26 15.53 -12.75
N LYS A 328 -7.06 15.81 -13.79
CA LYS A 328 -7.05 17.10 -14.50
C LYS A 328 -8.16 18.05 -14.07
N ASP A 329 -9.06 17.56 -13.23
CA ASP A 329 -9.97 18.39 -12.45
C ASP A 329 -9.18 19.17 -11.39
N GLU A 330 -9.55 20.44 -11.15
CA GLU A 330 -8.76 21.35 -10.31
C GLU A 330 -8.83 21.00 -8.81
N GLU A 331 -10.01 20.57 -8.33
CA GLU A 331 -10.24 20.16 -6.95
C GLU A 331 -9.50 18.86 -6.65
N GLN A 332 -9.65 17.85 -7.53
CA GLN A 332 -8.92 16.59 -7.37
C GLN A 332 -7.41 16.72 -7.60
N ALA A 333 -6.95 17.69 -8.40
CA ALA A 333 -5.52 17.99 -8.54
C ALA A 333 -4.92 18.57 -7.25
N GLU A 334 -5.69 19.36 -6.49
CA GLU A 334 -5.22 19.86 -5.19
C GLU A 334 -5.15 18.76 -4.13
N ILE A 335 -6.16 17.86 -4.10
CA ILE A 335 -6.10 16.62 -3.30
C ILE A 335 -4.82 15.81 -3.64
N ALA A 336 -4.48 15.70 -4.93
CA ALA A 336 -3.28 15.00 -5.38
C ALA A 336 -1.96 15.66 -4.93
N ARG A 337 -1.91 16.99 -4.81
CA ARG A 337 -0.75 17.74 -4.28
C ARG A 337 -0.62 17.54 -2.77
N ALA A 338 -1.68 17.85 -2.01
CA ALA A 338 -1.70 17.71 -0.56
C ALA A 338 -1.34 16.27 -0.14
N TYR A 339 -1.88 15.26 -0.83
CA TYR A 339 -1.55 13.86 -0.61
C TYR A 339 -0.06 13.54 -0.69
N LEU A 340 0.63 14.06 -1.71
CA LEU A 340 2.06 13.81 -1.93
C LEU A 340 2.96 14.65 -1.01
N GLN A 341 2.48 15.77 -0.48
CA GLN A 341 3.21 16.65 0.42
C GLN A 341 3.01 16.30 1.91
N GLU A 342 1.81 15.87 2.30
CA GLU A 342 1.37 15.79 3.70
C GLU A 342 1.13 14.35 4.20
N ASN A 343 0.51 13.49 3.38
CA ASN A 343 0.12 12.12 3.82
C ASN A 343 1.20 11.06 3.57
N VAL A 344 1.90 11.14 2.43
CA VAL A 344 2.86 10.10 2.02
C VAL A 344 4.29 10.52 2.33
N GLN A 345 4.96 9.70 3.14
CA GLN A 345 6.39 9.82 3.39
C GLN A 345 7.19 8.83 2.54
N PHE A 346 8.34 9.28 2.05
CA PHE A 346 9.18 8.51 1.12
C PHE A 346 10.41 7.87 1.79
N ALA A 347 10.49 7.86 3.13
CA ALA A 347 11.64 7.44 3.91
C ALA A 347 11.38 6.17 4.73
N MET A 348 12.44 5.43 5.06
CA MET A 348 12.41 4.34 6.06
C MET A 348 13.37 4.64 7.22
N ASN A 349 12.95 5.58 8.08
CA ASN A 349 13.67 5.96 9.31
C ASN A 349 13.58 4.86 10.41
N GLU A 350 14.18 5.11 11.57
CA GLU A 350 14.19 4.14 12.69
C GLU A 350 12.79 3.83 13.23
N GLU A 351 11.93 4.83 13.35
CA GLU A 351 10.54 4.67 13.82
C GLU A 351 9.69 3.85 12.84
N GLY A 352 9.82 4.09 11.54
CA GLY A 352 9.19 3.28 10.50
C GLY A 352 9.71 1.84 10.49
N ARG A 353 11.00 1.60 10.79
CA ARG A 353 11.54 0.24 11.00
C ARG A 353 10.95 -0.42 12.24
N ALA A 354 10.70 0.34 13.31
CA ALA A 354 10.00 -0.15 14.51
C ALA A 354 8.53 -0.47 14.22
N GLY A 355 7.82 0.40 13.48
CA GLY A 355 6.44 0.18 13.02
C GLY A 355 6.31 -1.07 12.15
N LEU A 356 7.19 -1.23 11.15
CA LEU A 356 7.27 -2.43 10.31
C LEU A 356 7.51 -3.70 11.14
N LYS A 357 8.41 -3.65 12.12
CA LYS A 357 8.68 -4.78 13.02
C LYS A 357 7.46 -5.13 13.88
N ARG A 358 6.72 -4.13 14.38
CA ARG A 358 5.46 -4.37 15.12
C ARG A 358 4.42 -4.99 14.21
N PHE A 359 4.15 -4.40 13.05
CA PHE A 359 3.19 -4.92 12.07
C PHE A 359 3.45 -6.40 11.70
N TYR A 360 4.71 -6.78 11.51
CA TYR A 360 5.08 -8.18 11.27
C TYR A 360 4.79 -9.11 12.46
N ALA A 361 4.96 -8.64 13.70
CA ALA A 361 4.62 -9.43 14.88
C ALA A 361 3.11 -9.64 15.00
N GLU A 362 2.30 -8.57 14.89
CA GLU A 362 0.83 -8.65 14.90
C GLU A 362 0.32 -9.58 13.77
N ALA A 363 0.96 -9.55 12.59
CA ALA A 363 0.61 -10.39 11.46
C ALA A 363 0.94 -11.89 11.68
N VAL A 364 1.92 -12.23 12.51
CA VAL A 364 2.18 -13.63 12.92
C VAL A 364 1.23 -14.06 14.02
N ASP A 365 0.97 -13.20 15.00
CA ASP A 365 0.06 -13.51 16.12
C ASP A 365 -1.40 -13.75 15.67
N LEU A 366 -1.78 -13.26 14.49
CA LEU A 366 -3.07 -13.51 13.81
C LEU A 366 -3.01 -14.54 12.66
N ASP A 367 -1.94 -15.33 12.56
CA ASP A 367 -1.73 -16.36 11.53
C ASP A 367 -1.88 -15.83 10.07
N LEU A 368 -1.53 -14.56 9.80
CA LEU A 368 -1.59 -13.96 8.45
C LEU A 368 -0.40 -14.38 7.56
N VAL A 369 0.69 -14.75 8.22
CA VAL A 369 1.99 -15.21 7.69
C VAL A 369 2.58 -16.20 8.71
N PRO A 370 3.35 -17.22 8.28
CA PRO A 370 3.73 -18.32 9.16
C PRO A 370 4.81 -17.98 10.19
N GLU A 371 5.70 -17.04 9.89
CA GLU A 371 6.78 -16.61 10.77
C GLU A 371 7.29 -15.21 10.39
N THR A 372 7.97 -14.53 11.33
CA THR A 372 8.74 -13.32 11.02
C THR A 372 10.19 -13.66 10.72
N HIS A 373 10.84 -12.87 9.89
CA HIS A 373 12.29 -12.89 9.75
C HIS A 373 12.85 -11.47 9.68
N ALA A 374 14.07 -11.29 10.16
CA ALA A 374 14.72 -9.98 10.19
C ALA A 374 14.87 -9.42 8.75
N VAL A 375 14.47 -8.16 8.56
CA VAL A 375 14.63 -7.46 7.28
C VAL A 375 16.11 -7.33 6.97
N ARG A 376 16.53 -7.93 5.86
CA ARG A 376 17.89 -7.85 5.33
C ARG A 376 17.95 -6.69 4.35
N TYR A 377 18.92 -5.81 4.52
CA TYR A 377 19.11 -4.68 3.62
C TYR A 377 20.22 -4.97 2.61
N PHE A 378 20.21 -4.27 1.48
CA PHE A 378 21.40 -4.14 0.65
C PHE A 378 22.50 -3.40 1.42
N GLU A 379 23.75 -3.68 1.09
CA GLU A 379 24.89 -2.90 1.57
C GLU A 379 24.93 -1.56 0.82
N SER A 380 25.17 -0.48 1.57
CA SER A 380 25.09 0.91 1.09
C SER A 380 26.30 1.39 0.32
#